data_AF-A0A1I0ADU8-F1
#
_entry.id   AF-A0A1I0ADU8-F1
#
_cell.length_a   1.000
_cell.length_b   1.000
_cell.length_c   1.000
_cell.angle_alpha   90.00
_cell.angle_beta   90.00
_cell.angle_gamma   90.00
#
_symmetry.space_group_name_H-M   'P 1'
#
loop_
_entity.id
_entity.type
_entity.pdbx_description
1 polymer ?
#
loop_
_entity_poly.entity_id
_entity_poly.type
_entity_poly.pdbx_seq_one_letter_code
_entity_poly.pdbx_strand_id
1 'polypeptide(L)'
;MVSDKVVLITGAASGIGYEIGVDFLREGAKVAFIDINENRLNKALEVINDYDCIGLQCDVSKEDELKIAIDKTIEQYGKIDVLINNAGLQHVASVEDFPADKFEEMIQVMLVAPFVASKYVLPTMKKEGWGRIINISSIWESCL
;
A
#
# COMPACT_ATOMS: atom_id res chain seq x y z
N MET A 1 -1.69 17.79 10.18
CA MET A 1 -3.09 17.65 9.71
C MET A 1 -3.05 17.01 8.33
N VAL A 2 -3.92 16.03 8.09
CA VAL A 2 -3.94 15.21 6.86
C VAL A 2 -5.18 15.48 5.98
N SER A 3 -6.02 16.44 6.38
CA SER A 3 -7.13 16.95 5.55
C SER A 3 -6.64 17.27 4.13
N ASP A 4 -7.40 16.82 3.13
CA ASP A 4 -7.15 16.99 1.70
C ASP A 4 -5.84 16.36 1.18
N LYS A 5 -5.17 15.55 2.00
CA LYS A 5 -4.02 14.75 1.57
C LYS A 5 -4.50 13.50 0.86
N VAL A 6 -3.79 13.13 -0.21
CA VAL A 6 -4.04 11.88 -0.93
C VAL A 6 -3.11 10.80 -0.41
N VAL A 7 -3.69 9.72 0.10
CA VAL A 7 -2.97 8.59 0.72
C VAL A 7 -3.15 7.35 -0.14
N LEU A 8 -2.06 6.69 -0.52
CA LEU A 8 -2.09 5.38 -1.17
C LEU A 8 -1.58 4.33 -0.19
N ILE A 9 -2.35 3.26 0.04
CA ILE A 9 -2.04 2.22 1.03
C ILE A 9 -2.07 0.85 0.35
N THR A 10 -1.00 0.07 0.49
CA THR A 10 -0.94 -1.32 -0.02
C THR A 10 -1.33 -2.35 1.03
N GLY A 11 -1.90 -3.48 0.61
CA GLY A 11 -2.39 -4.52 1.52
C GLY A 11 -3.55 -4.04 2.38
N ALA A 12 -4.44 -3.25 1.79
CA ALA A 12 -5.42 -2.44 2.51
C ALA A 12 -6.85 -3.02 2.50
N ALA A 13 -7.06 -4.26 2.03
CA ALA A 13 -8.38 -4.89 2.09
C ALA A 13 -8.75 -5.40 3.49
N SER A 14 -7.81 -5.42 4.45
CA SER A 14 -8.07 -5.85 5.84
C SER A 14 -6.95 -5.43 6.80
N GLY A 15 -7.17 -5.63 8.09
CA GLY A 15 -6.14 -5.50 9.12
C GLY A 15 -5.60 -4.08 9.26
N ILE A 16 -4.29 -3.97 9.54
CA ILE A 16 -3.63 -2.69 9.81
C ILE A 16 -3.77 -1.72 8.64
N GLY A 17 -3.56 -2.17 7.40
CA GLY A 17 -3.67 -1.32 6.22
C GLY A 17 -5.06 -0.70 6.05
N TYR A 18 -6.11 -1.50 6.26
CA TYR A 18 -7.49 -1.01 6.20
C TYR A 18 -7.77 0.03 7.28
N GLU A 19 -7.47 -0.29 8.55
CA GLU A 19 -7.75 0.61 9.68
C GLU A 19 -6.97 1.93 9.57
N ILE A 20 -5.71 1.89 9.13
CA ILE A 20 -4.94 3.11 8.82
C ILE A 20 -5.70 3.95 7.80
N GLY A 21 -6.19 3.35 6.71
CA GLY A 21 -6.94 4.06 5.69
C GLY A 21 -8.23 4.68 6.24
N VAL A 22 -8.99 3.94 7.05
CA VAL A 22 -10.21 4.44 7.71
C VAL A 22 -9.89 5.64 8.60
N ASP A 23 -8.81 5.59 9.37
CA ASP A 23 -8.42 6.70 10.23
C ASP A 23 -7.98 7.93 9.42
N PHE A 24 -7.28 7.75 8.29
CA PHE A 24 -7.00 8.85 7.37
C PHE A 24 -8.27 9.48 6.80
N LEU A 25 -9.26 8.67 6.40
CA LEU A 25 -10.54 9.15 5.89
C LEU A 25 -11.31 9.95 6.95
N ARG A 26 -11.32 9.49 8.21
CA ARG A 26 -11.94 10.21 9.34
C ARG A 26 -11.35 11.59 9.57
N GLU A 27 -10.06 11.75 9.27
CA GLU A 27 -9.32 13.02 9.37
C GLU A 27 -9.41 13.88 8.08
N GLY A 28 -10.28 13.51 7.13
CA GLY A 28 -10.56 14.28 5.92
C GLY A 28 -9.55 14.07 4.78
N ALA A 29 -8.74 13.01 4.83
CA ALA A 29 -7.90 12.64 3.70
C ALA A 29 -8.72 11.92 2.60
N LYS A 30 -8.10 11.77 1.42
CA LYS A 30 -8.60 10.94 0.32
C LYS A 30 -7.72 9.70 0.25
N VAL A 31 -8.31 8.50 0.16
CA VAL A 31 -7.53 7.26 0.30
C VAL A 31 -7.75 6.32 -0.87
N ALA A 32 -6.64 5.89 -1.48
CA ALA A 32 -6.60 4.77 -2.42
C ALA A 32 -6.18 3.49 -1.68
N PHE A 33 -7.10 2.54 -1.58
CA PHE A 33 -6.87 1.23 -0.98
C PHE A 33 -6.45 0.24 -2.06
N ILE A 34 -5.23 -0.30 -1.93
CA ILE A 34 -4.63 -1.23 -2.88
C ILE A 34 -4.53 -2.61 -2.26
N ASP A 35 -5.03 -3.64 -2.93
CA ASP A 35 -4.93 -5.03 -2.48
C ASP A 35 -5.04 -6.02 -3.64
N ILE A 36 -4.46 -7.21 -3.50
CA ILE A 36 -4.56 -8.28 -4.51
C ILE A 36 -5.95 -8.93 -4.51
N ASN A 37 -6.64 -8.92 -3.36
CA ASN A 37 -7.96 -9.54 -3.19
C ASN A 37 -9.10 -8.55 -3.45
N GLU A 38 -9.51 -8.44 -4.72
CA GLU A 38 -10.59 -7.55 -5.17
C GLU A 38 -11.90 -7.76 -4.38
N ASN A 39 -12.32 -9.00 -4.18
CA ASN A 39 -13.57 -9.31 -3.48
C ASN A 39 -13.56 -8.83 -2.02
N ARG A 40 -12.42 -8.99 -1.34
CA ARG A 40 -12.28 -8.50 0.04
C ARG A 40 -12.22 -6.99 0.08
N LEU A 41 -11.49 -6.38 -0.87
CA LEU A 41 -11.38 -4.94 -1.00
C LEU A 41 -12.75 -4.29 -1.21
N ASN A 42 -13.53 -4.78 -2.17
CA ASN A 42 -14.87 -4.25 -2.45
C ASN A 42 -15.78 -4.31 -1.22
N LYS A 43 -15.80 -5.44 -0.50
CA LYS A 43 -16.56 -5.58 0.74
C LYS A 43 -16.12 -4.62 1.84
N ALA A 44 -14.81 -4.37 1.97
CA ALA A 44 -14.27 -3.46 2.96
C ALA A 44 -14.66 -2.00 2.67
N LEU A 45 -14.75 -1.63 1.39
CA LEU A 45 -15.09 -0.28 0.94
C LEU A 45 -16.60 0.01 0.98
N GLU A 46 -17.47 -1.01 0.88
CA GLU A 46 -18.93 -0.84 1.03
C GLU A 46 -19.31 -0.14 2.35
N VAL A 47 -18.54 -0.36 3.43
CA VAL A 47 -18.81 0.18 4.76
C VAL A 47 -18.39 1.65 4.91
N ILE A 48 -17.51 2.13 4.01
CA ILE A 48 -16.93 3.49 4.04
C ILE A 48 -17.24 4.25 2.74
N ASN A 49 -18.30 3.87 2.05
CA ASN A 49 -18.70 4.43 0.75
C ASN A 49 -19.06 5.93 0.79
N ASP A 50 -19.38 6.48 1.96
CA ASP A 50 -19.64 7.90 2.16
C ASP A 50 -18.37 8.76 2.21
N TYR A 51 -17.19 8.14 2.31
CA TYR A 51 -15.90 8.82 2.30
C TYR A 51 -15.28 8.89 0.89
N ASP A 52 -14.39 9.85 0.66
CA ASP A 52 -13.67 9.98 -0.61
C ASP A 52 -12.53 8.96 -0.69
N CYS A 53 -12.85 7.78 -1.24
CA CYS A 53 -11.90 6.70 -1.40
C CYS A 53 -12.10 5.93 -2.71
N ILE A 54 -11.05 5.22 -3.14
CA ILE A 54 -11.10 4.27 -4.26
C ILE A 54 -10.45 2.96 -3.85
N GLY A 55 -10.94 1.85 -4.41
CA GLY A 55 -10.33 0.54 -4.34
C GLY A 55 -9.71 0.17 -5.67
N LEU A 56 -8.47 -0.31 -5.66
CA LEU A 56 -7.78 -0.79 -6.86
C LEU A 56 -7.18 -2.18 -6.58
N GLN A 57 -7.61 -3.17 -7.36
CA GLN A 57 -6.95 -4.47 -7.37
C GLN A 57 -5.53 -4.33 -7.93
N CYS A 58 -4.54 -4.84 -7.21
CA CYS A 58 -3.15 -4.87 -7.66
C CYS A 58 -2.34 -5.93 -6.90
N ASP A 59 -1.66 -6.79 -7.64
CA ASP A 59 -0.53 -7.55 -7.11
C ASP A 59 0.71 -6.65 -7.07
N VAL A 60 1.12 -6.25 -5.87
CA VAL A 60 2.27 -5.36 -5.67
C VAL A 60 3.60 -5.97 -6.10
N SER A 61 3.68 -7.29 -6.25
CA SER A 61 4.87 -7.97 -6.79
C SER A 61 5.05 -7.73 -8.30
N LYS A 62 4.03 -7.20 -8.98
CA LYS A 62 4.05 -6.88 -10.41
C LYS A 62 4.22 -5.37 -10.59
N GLU A 63 5.40 -4.95 -11.03
CA GLU A 63 5.74 -3.53 -11.23
C GLU A 63 4.72 -2.81 -12.15
N ASP A 64 4.27 -3.46 -13.22
CA ASP A 64 3.30 -2.88 -14.16
C ASP A 64 1.93 -2.63 -13.51
N GLU A 65 1.42 -3.57 -12.71
CA GLU A 65 0.15 -3.40 -12.00
C GLU A 65 0.25 -2.30 -10.94
N LEU A 66 1.35 -2.27 -10.19
CA LEU A 66 1.60 -1.26 -9.17
C LEU A 66 1.70 0.13 -9.79
N LYS A 67 2.37 0.26 -10.93
CA LYS A 67 2.43 1.50 -11.69
C LYS A 67 1.03 1.94 -12.15
N ILE A 68 0.22 1.04 -12.70
CA ILE A 68 -1.15 1.34 -13.13
C ILE A 68 -2.00 1.83 -11.95
N ALA A 69 -1.88 1.20 -10.78
CA ALA A 69 -2.62 1.61 -9.59
C ALA A 69 -2.22 3.02 -9.09
N ILE A 70 -0.92 3.31 -9.12
CA ILE A 70 -0.39 4.64 -8.80
C ILE A 70 -0.89 5.68 -9.80
N ASP A 71 -0.81 5.39 -11.09
CA ASP A 71 -1.25 6.30 -12.15
C ASP A 71 -2.76 6.59 -12.04
N LYS A 72 -3.60 5.58 -11.79
CA LYS A 72 -5.04 5.77 -11.56
C LYS A 72 -5.34 6.62 -10.33
N THR A 73 -4.55 6.46 -9.27
CA THR A 73 -4.68 7.29 -8.06
C THR A 73 -4.35 8.75 -8.35
N ILE A 74 -3.28 8.99 -9.13
CA ILE A 74 -2.90 10.34 -9.56
C ILE A 74 -3.92 10.91 -10.55
N GLU A 75 -4.50 10.11 -11.43
CA GLU A 75 -5.56 10.54 -12.34
C GLU A 75 -6.82 10.99 -11.57
N GLN A 76 -7.22 10.21 -10.56
CA GLN A 76 -8.40 10.51 -9.75
C GLN A 76 -8.21 11.75 -8.85
N TYR A 77 -7.02 11.89 -8.23
CA TYR A 77 -6.81 12.87 -7.16
C TYR A 77 -5.76 13.94 -7.47
N GLY A 78 -5.10 13.88 -8.63
CA GLY A 78 -4.08 14.80 -9.12
C GLY A 78 -2.67 14.57 -8.55
N LYS A 79 -2.53 13.89 -7.41
CA LYS A 79 -1.27 13.70 -6.69
C LYS A 79 -1.35 12.55 -5.71
N ILE A 80 -0.20 12.17 -5.14
CA ILE A 80 -0.11 11.31 -3.96
C ILE A 80 0.79 12.03 -2.94
N ASP A 81 0.21 12.34 -1.79
CA ASP A 81 0.89 13.02 -0.69
C ASP A 81 1.58 11.99 0.23
N VAL A 82 0.91 10.88 0.53
CA VAL A 82 1.39 9.85 1.46
C VAL A 82 1.34 8.47 0.80
N LEU A 83 2.45 7.74 0.84
CA LEU A 83 2.52 6.33 0.46
C LEU A 83 2.73 5.48 1.72
N ILE A 84 1.89 4.47 1.90
CA ILE A 84 1.99 3.50 2.99
C ILE A 84 2.18 2.11 2.37
N ASN A 85 3.41 1.61 2.45
CA ASN A 85 3.75 0.27 2.04
C ASN A 85 3.45 -0.68 3.21
N ASN A 86 2.29 -1.33 3.16
CA ASN A 86 1.81 -2.23 4.21
C ASN A 86 1.57 -3.67 3.71
N ALA A 87 1.45 -3.90 2.40
CA ALA A 87 1.34 -5.24 1.86
C ALA A 87 2.50 -6.13 2.35
N GLY A 88 2.16 -7.31 2.87
CA GLY A 88 3.12 -8.21 3.49
C GLY A 88 2.59 -9.62 3.58
N LEU A 89 3.53 -10.57 3.74
CA LEU A 89 3.26 -12.00 3.82
C LEU A 89 4.05 -12.58 5.00
N GLN A 90 3.54 -13.65 5.60
CA GLN A 90 4.24 -14.37 6.65
C GLN A 90 4.37 -15.84 6.27
N HIS A 91 5.58 -16.37 6.42
CA HIS A 91 5.85 -17.80 6.34
C HIS A 91 6.84 -18.17 7.45
N VAL A 92 6.57 -19.26 8.17
CA VAL A 92 7.40 -19.69 9.30
C VAL A 92 7.89 -21.10 9.00
N ALA A 93 9.20 -21.23 8.86
CA ALA A 93 9.92 -22.48 8.69
C ALA A 93 11.35 -22.30 9.22
N SER A 94 12.00 -23.41 9.58
CA SER A 94 13.45 -23.42 9.81
C SER A 94 14.18 -23.05 8.51
N VAL A 95 15.39 -22.50 8.62
CA VAL A 95 16.13 -22.00 7.44
C VAL A 95 16.46 -23.11 6.44
N GLU A 96 16.82 -24.28 6.94
CA GLU A 96 17.11 -25.48 6.13
C GLU A 96 15.89 -26.03 5.37
N ASP A 97 14.69 -25.74 5.87
CA ASP A 97 13.41 -26.19 5.30
C ASP A 97 12.69 -25.04 4.57
N PHE A 98 13.25 -23.83 4.56
CA PHE A 98 12.58 -22.66 4.02
C PHE A 98 12.56 -22.72 2.48
N PRO A 99 11.38 -22.71 1.83
CA PRO A 99 11.31 -22.78 0.39
C PRO A 99 11.90 -21.51 -0.27
N ALA A 100 12.85 -21.70 -1.19
CA ALA A 100 13.53 -20.59 -1.86
C ALA A 100 12.56 -19.71 -2.68
N ASP A 101 11.58 -20.31 -3.34
CA ASP A 101 10.50 -19.63 -4.05
C ASP A 101 9.65 -18.78 -3.11
N LYS A 102 9.38 -19.27 -1.89
CA LYS A 102 8.64 -18.49 -0.89
C LYS A 102 9.44 -17.30 -0.40
N PHE A 103 10.75 -17.47 -0.22
CA PHE A 103 11.64 -16.38 0.16
C PHE A 103 11.68 -15.30 -0.95
N GLU A 104 11.82 -15.71 -2.21
CA GLU A 104 11.76 -14.80 -3.36
C GLU A 104 10.44 -14.02 -3.40
N GLU A 105 9.30 -14.69 -3.21
CA GLU A 105 7.98 -14.04 -3.14
C GLU A 105 7.92 -12.99 -2.04
N MET A 106 8.42 -13.32 -0.83
CA MET A 106 8.48 -12.38 0.28
C MET A 106 9.36 -11.18 -0.02
N ILE A 107 10.54 -11.37 -0.64
CA ILE A 107 11.40 -10.28 -1.07
C ILE A 107 10.71 -9.39 -2.11
N GLN A 108 9.98 -9.97 -3.07
CA GLN A 108 9.25 -9.18 -4.06
C GLN A 108 8.18 -8.29 -3.40
N VAL A 109 7.39 -8.84 -2.47
CA VAL A 109 6.29 -8.10 -1.83
C VAL A 109 6.79 -7.12 -0.76
N MET A 110 7.75 -7.51 0.08
CA MET A 110 8.11 -6.77 1.29
C MET A 110 9.33 -5.86 1.11
N LEU A 111 10.10 -6.02 0.04
CA LEU A 111 11.30 -5.20 -0.23
C LEU A 111 11.25 -4.52 -1.60
N VAL A 112 11.03 -5.29 -2.67
CA VAL A 112 11.05 -4.74 -4.03
C VAL A 112 9.84 -3.84 -4.27
N ALA A 113 8.63 -4.28 -3.91
CA ALA A 113 7.42 -3.49 -4.12
C ALA A 113 7.44 -2.12 -3.40
N PRO A 114 7.85 -1.99 -2.12
CA PRO A 114 8.02 -0.68 -1.48
C PRO A 114 9.01 0.24 -2.22
N PHE A 115 10.11 -0.31 -2.72
CA PHE A 115 11.06 0.46 -3.54
C PHE A 115 10.43 0.93 -4.85
N VAL A 116 9.74 0.03 -5.57
CA VAL A 116 9.08 0.34 -6.84
C VAL A 116 7.97 1.38 -6.65
N ALA A 117 7.11 1.23 -5.63
CA ALA A 117 6.10 2.23 -5.29
C ALA A 117 6.73 3.59 -5.01
N SER A 118 7.80 3.62 -4.23
CA SER A 118 8.55 4.85 -3.92
C SER A 118 9.11 5.50 -5.19
N LYS A 119 9.70 4.72 -6.09
CA LYS A 119 10.23 5.18 -7.40
C LYS A 119 9.15 5.90 -8.21
N TYR A 120 7.91 5.39 -8.24
CA TYR A 120 6.82 5.96 -9.05
C TYR A 120 6.09 7.13 -8.37
N VAL A 121 6.01 7.15 -7.04
CA VAL A 121 5.35 8.24 -6.30
C VAL A 121 6.27 9.45 -6.09
N LEU A 122 7.60 9.25 -6.00
CA LEU A 122 8.55 10.33 -5.75
C LEU A 122 8.50 11.51 -6.74
N PRO A 123 8.30 11.33 -8.06
CA PRO A 123 8.18 12.43 -9.00
C PRO A 123 7.05 13.42 -8.65
N THR A 124 5.85 12.93 -8.27
CA THR A 124 4.74 13.80 -7.88
C THR A 124 5.04 14.49 -6.56
N MET A 125 5.55 13.78 -5.56
CA MET A 125 5.95 14.37 -4.28
C MET A 125 7.01 15.47 -4.43
N LYS A 126 7.98 15.28 -5.33
CA LYS A 126 9.02 16.29 -5.64
C LYS A 126 8.42 17.51 -6.32
N LYS A 127 7.50 17.32 -7.28
CA LYS A 127 6.80 18.41 -7.97
C LYS A 127 5.99 19.27 -6.99
N GLU A 128 5.30 18.63 -6.04
CA GLU A 128 4.50 19.31 -5.02
C GLU A 128 5.34 19.84 -3.85
N GLY A 129 6.64 19.51 -3.78
CA GLY A 129 7.54 19.90 -2.70
C GLY A 129 7.22 19.24 -1.35
N TRP A 130 6.37 18.22 -1.34
CA TRP A 130 5.94 17.53 -0.13
C TRP A 130 5.59 16.08 -0.41
N GLY A 131 6.00 15.19 0.50
CA GLY A 131 5.63 13.78 0.46
C GLY A 131 6.04 13.05 1.72
N ARG A 132 5.33 11.97 2.05
CA ARG A 132 5.71 11.03 3.12
C ARG A 132 5.60 9.60 2.61
N ILE A 133 6.63 8.81 2.86
CA ILE A 133 6.64 7.37 2.56
C ILE A 133 6.81 6.65 3.90
N ILE A 134 5.90 5.72 4.20
CA ILE A 134 5.86 4.94 5.42
C ILE A 134 5.92 3.48 5.03
N ASN A 135 6.95 2.77 5.50
CA ASN A 135 7.06 1.33 5.33
C ASN A 135 6.66 0.66 6.64
N ILE A 136 5.61 -0.16 6.62
CA ILE A 136 5.24 -0.98 7.76
C ILE A 136 6.17 -2.18 7.79
N SER A 137 6.89 -2.30 8.91
CA SER A 137 7.89 -3.33 9.17
C SER A 137 7.50 -4.08 10.45
N SER A 138 8.28 -5.08 10.82
CA SER A 138 8.02 -5.97 11.96
C SER A 138 9.20 -6.06 12.91
N ILE A 139 8.93 -6.23 14.20
CA ILE A 139 9.98 -6.48 15.21
C ILE A 139 10.77 -7.77 14.96
N TRP A 140 10.23 -8.69 14.17
CA TRP A 140 10.91 -9.93 13.79
C TRP A 140 12.08 -9.69 12.82
N GLU A 141 12.22 -8.50 12.24
CA GLU A 141 13.36 -8.12 11.39
C GLU A 141 14.65 -7.89 12.18
N SER A 142 14.54 -7.57 13.48
CA SER A 142 15.69 -7.56 14.36
C SER A 142 15.94 -8.99 14.87
N CYS A 143 16.94 -9.67 14.30
CA CYS A 143 17.50 -10.86 14.91
C CYS A 143 18.07 -10.49 16.29
N LEU A 144 17.33 -10.82 17.35
CA LEU A 144 17.84 -10.94 18.72
C LEU A 144 18.07 -12.42 19.03
#